data_AF-A0A8X7TX03-F1
#
_entry.id   AF-A0A8X7TX03-F1
#
_cell.length_a   1.000
_cell.length_b   1.000
_cell.length_c   1.000
_cell.angle_alpha   90.00
_cell.angle_beta   90.00
_cell.angle_gamma   90.00
#
_symmetry.space_group_name_H-M   'P 1'
#
loop_
_entity.id
_entity.type
_entity.pdbx_description
1 polymer ?
#
loop_
_entity_poly.entity_id
_entity_poly.type
_entity_poly.pdbx_seq_one_letter_code
_entity_poly.pdbx_strand_id
1 'polypeptide(L)'
;MMQQGKSSSSGSEMQVTWEDQQNINTFSRLNNRFHELEDDIKLAKEKCDNLEDAGNELILSDEEMVRFQIGEVFAHIPREEVETKIEEMKEATFKSLENLQHEKESIVSQMAELKKVLYAKFKDSINLEED
;
A
#
# COMPACT_ATOMS: atom_id res chain seq x y z
N MET A 1 55.61 31.33 -2.62
CA MET A 1 54.15 31.12 -2.75
C MET A 1 53.77 29.92 -1.91
N MET A 2 52.79 30.12 -1.02
CA MET A 2 52.09 29.10 -0.26
C MET A 2 51.35 28.14 -1.20
N GLN A 3 51.33 26.84 -0.89
CA GLN A 3 50.11 26.19 -0.42
C GLN A 3 50.40 24.79 0.10
N GLN A 4 50.25 24.64 1.42
CA GLN A 4 49.95 23.38 2.08
C GLN A 4 48.56 22.93 1.60
N GLY A 5 48.49 21.79 0.91
CA GLY A 5 47.23 21.05 0.76
C GLY A 5 46.93 20.35 2.08
N LYS A 6 46.18 21.04 2.94
CA LYS A 6 45.62 20.52 4.18
C LYS A 6 44.80 19.25 3.89
N SER A 7 45.15 18.16 4.56
CA SER A 7 44.25 17.05 4.85
C SER A 7 43.07 17.59 5.69
N SER A 8 41.92 17.82 5.06
CA SER A 8 40.72 18.28 5.74
C SER A 8 39.83 17.11 6.17
N SER A 9 39.71 16.99 7.50
CA SER A 9 38.71 16.27 8.32
C SER A 9 38.50 14.78 8.01
N SER A 10 38.98 13.84 8.83
CA SER A 10 38.38 13.51 10.13
C SER A 10 36.84 13.53 10.12
N GLY A 11 36.22 12.85 9.16
CA GLY A 11 34.88 12.34 9.36
C GLY A 11 34.95 11.39 10.55
N SER A 12 34.32 11.75 11.66
CA SER A 12 33.98 10.78 12.69
C SER A 12 33.27 9.64 11.97
N GLU A 13 33.88 8.45 11.87
CA GLU A 13 33.17 7.25 11.46
C GLU A 13 31.97 7.15 12.40
N MET A 14 30.80 7.48 11.87
CA MET A 14 29.62 7.57 12.70
C MET A 14 29.32 6.16 13.19
N GLN A 15 29.40 5.98 14.50
CA GLN A 15 29.30 4.65 15.09
C GLN A 15 27.85 4.17 14.97
N VAL A 16 27.63 3.18 14.10
CA VAL A 16 26.33 2.53 13.91
C VAL A 16 26.10 1.55 15.06
N THR A 17 25.06 1.76 15.84
CA THR A 17 24.67 0.82 16.91
C THR A 17 23.77 -0.27 16.35
N TRP A 18 23.62 -1.35 17.10
CA TRP A 18 22.68 -2.42 16.74
C TRP A 18 21.23 -1.92 16.66
N GLU A 19 20.84 -1.00 17.55
CA GLU A 19 19.51 -0.37 17.55
C GLU A 19 19.27 0.45 16.27
N ASP A 20 20.28 1.17 15.77
CA ASP A 20 20.17 1.89 14.51
C ASP A 20 19.92 0.92 13.34
N GLN A 21 20.68 -0.17 13.30
CA GLN A 21 20.51 -1.18 12.26
C GLN A 21 19.11 -1.83 12.33
N GLN A 22 18.58 -2.03 13.54
CA GLN A 22 17.21 -2.51 13.72
C GLN A 22 16.18 -1.50 13.21
N ASN A 23 16.37 -0.20 13.48
CA ASN A 23 15.51 0.87 12.98
C ASN A 23 15.55 0.96 11.45
N ILE A 24 16.74 0.86 10.85
CA ILE A 24 16.93 0.82 9.39
C ILE A 24 16.19 -0.38 8.79
N ASN A 25 16.41 -1.58 9.34
CA ASN A 25 15.77 -2.80 8.85
C ASN A 25 14.24 -2.71 9.00
N THR A 26 13.75 -2.07 10.05
CA THR A 26 12.31 -1.87 10.28
C THR A 26 11.73 -0.89 9.29
N PHE A 27 12.42 0.21 9.01
CA PHE A 27 12.04 1.16 7.96
C PHE A 27 11.95 0.46 6.60
N SER A 28 12.94 -0.34 6.21
CA SER A 28 12.91 -1.08 4.94
C SER A 28 11.71 -2.05 4.85
N ARG A 29 11.35 -2.73 5.94
CA ARG A 29 10.18 -3.61 5.96
C ARG A 29 8.86 -2.83 5.83
N LEU A 30 8.73 -1.73 6.55
CA LEU A 30 7.56 -0.85 6.49
C LEU A 30 7.39 -0.25 5.08
N ASN A 31 8.49 0.14 4.45
CA ASN A 31 8.51 0.68 3.12
C ASN A 31 8.08 -0.35 2.06
N ASN A 32 8.60 -1.58 2.13
CA ASN A 32 8.13 -2.65 1.25
C ASN A 32 6.62 -2.91 1.44
N ARG A 33 6.16 -2.96 2.69
CA ARG A 33 4.73 -3.14 2.99
C ARG A 33 3.88 -1.97 2.50
N PHE A 34 4.39 -0.74 2.54
CA PHE A 34 3.72 0.43 1.99
C PHE A 34 3.43 0.24 0.49
N HIS A 35 4.42 -0.19 -0.30
CA HIS A 35 4.24 -0.45 -1.73
C HIS A 35 3.24 -1.57 -2.01
N GLU A 36 3.33 -2.68 -1.27
CA GLU A 36 2.33 -3.75 -1.36
C GLU A 36 0.91 -3.22 -1.08
N LEU A 37 0.75 -2.36 -0.07
CA LEU A 37 -0.54 -1.74 0.23
C LEU A 37 -1.00 -0.78 -0.86
N GLU A 38 -0.10 -0.05 -1.53
CA GLU A 38 -0.48 0.79 -2.67
C GLU A 38 -1.05 -0.02 -3.82
N ASP A 39 -0.42 -1.15 -4.14
CA ASP A 39 -0.89 -2.09 -5.15
C ASP A 39 -2.22 -2.74 -4.74
N ASP A 40 -2.34 -3.21 -3.50
CA ASP A 40 -3.57 -3.81 -2.97
C ASP A 40 -4.74 -2.82 -2.97
N ILE A 41 -4.49 -1.56 -2.59
CA ILE A 41 -5.49 -0.48 -2.63
C ILE A 41 -5.93 -0.20 -4.06
N LYS A 42 -4.98 -0.18 -5.02
CA LYS A 42 -5.30 0.03 -6.43
C LYS A 42 -6.20 -1.10 -6.94
N LEU A 43 -5.85 -2.36 -6.68
CA LEU A 43 -6.65 -3.53 -7.07
C LEU A 43 -8.04 -3.52 -6.42
N ALA A 44 -8.13 -3.14 -5.14
CA ALA A 44 -9.41 -3.04 -4.44
C ALA A 44 -10.30 -1.94 -5.03
N LYS A 45 -9.74 -0.79 -5.43
CA LYS A 45 -10.47 0.27 -6.14
C LYS A 45 -10.98 -0.19 -7.49
N GLU A 46 -10.11 -0.80 -8.31
CA GLU A 46 -10.51 -1.37 -9.61
C GLU A 46 -11.64 -2.40 -9.44
N LYS A 47 -11.58 -3.22 -8.38
CA LYS A 47 -12.64 -4.17 -8.06
C LYS A 47 -13.95 -3.49 -7.65
N CYS A 48 -13.91 -2.41 -6.86
CA CYS A 48 -15.10 -1.62 -6.53
C CYS A 48 -15.75 -1.06 -7.80
N ASP A 49 -14.96 -0.43 -8.67
CA ASP A 49 -15.44 0.16 -9.92
C ASP A 49 -16.08 -0.91 -10.82
N ASN A 50 -15.41 -2.05 -10.99
CA ASN A 50 -15.94 -3.18 -11.77
C ASN A 50 -17.26 -3.73 -11.20
N LEU A 51 -17.44 -3.76 -9.88
CA LEU A 51 -18.67 -4.22 -9.24
C LEU A 51 -19.81 -3.19 -9.38
N GLU A 52 -19.49 -1.90 -9.36
CA GLU A 52 -20.44 -0.83 -9.63
C GLU A 52 -20.91 -0.88 -11.09
N ASP A 53 -19.99 -1.02 -12.04
CA ASP A 53 -20.29 -1.19 -13.45
C ASP A 53 -21.15 -2.45 -13.69
N ALA A 54 -20.80 -3.59 -13.09
CA ALA A 54 -21.59 -4.81 -13.20
C ALA A 54 -23.01 -4.65 -12.64
N GLY A 55 -23.17 -3.90 -11.53
CA GLY A 55 -24.49 -3.57 -10.98
C GLY A 55 -25.30 -2.68 -11.92
N ASN A 56 -24.67 -1.67 -12.53
CA ASN A 56 -25.30 -0.77 -13.49
C ASN A 56 -25.77 -1.52 -14.76
N GLU A 57 -24.92 -2.39 -15.30
CA GLU A 57 -25.26 -3.23 -16.46
C GLU A 57 -26.40 -4.20 -16.13
N LEU A 58 -26.42 -4.76 -14.92
CA LEU A 58 -27.50 -5.62 -14.47
C LEU A 58 -28.83 -4.87 -14.48
N ILE A 59 -28.87 -3.62 -14.00
CA ILE A 59 -30.08 -2.76 -14.02
C ILE A 59 -30.63 -2.58 -15.44
N LEU A 60 -29.76 -2.48 -16.45
CA LEU A 60 -30.14 -2.30 -17.85
C LEU A 60 -30.58 -3.59 -18.56
N SER A 61 -30.29 -4.76 -17.98
CA SER A 61 -30.66 -6.06 -18.54
C SER A 61 -32.13 -6.40 -18.28
N ASP A 62 -32.81 -6.97 -19.28
CA ASP A 62 -34.16 -7.53 -19.14
C ASP A 62 -34.14 -9.06 -18.83
N GLU A 63 -32.97 -9.66 -18.63
CA GLU A 63 -32.84 -11.10 -18.37
C GLU A 63 -33.22 -11.47 -16.92
N GLU A 64 -34.07 -12.49 -16.75
CA GLU A 64 -34.45 -13.03 -15.43
C GLU A 64 -33.34 -13.91 -14.81
N MET A 65 -32.51 -14.52 -15.65
CA MET A 65 -31.43 -15.43 -15.25
C MET A 65 -30.10 -14.90 -15.78
N VAL A 66 -29.14 -14.69 -14.88
CA VAL A 66 -27.83 -14.11 -15.20
C VAL A 66 -26.74 -15.16 -15.11
N ARG A 67 -25.81 -15.13 -16.06
CA ARG A 67 -24.61 -15.97 -16.04
C ARG A 67 -23.57 -15.37 -15.09
N PHE A 68 -23.55 -15.87 -13.86
CA PHE A 68 -22.62 -15.45 -12.82
C PHE A 68 -21.35 -16.31 -12.83
N GLN A 69 -20.18 -15.68 -12.86
CA GLN A 69 -18.89 -16.39 -12.87
C GLN A 69 -18.47 -16.80 -11.46
N ILE A 70 -18.11 -18.07 -11.28
CA ILE A 70 -17.55 -18.61 -10.04
C ILE A 70 -16.27 -19.36 -10.40
N GLY A 71 -15.12 -18.75 -10.11
CA GLY A 71 -13.83 -19.26 -10.56
C GLY A 71 -13.75 -19.31 -12.10
N GLU A 72 -13.70 -20.51 -12.66
CA GLU A 72 -13.57 -20.74 -14.11
C GLU A 72 -14.89 -21.14 -14.80
N VAL A 73 -16.00 -21.21 -14.07
CA VAL A 73 -17.30 -21.64 -14.60
C VAL A 73 -18.36 -20.56 -14.47
N PHE A 74 -19.43 -20.66 -15.28
CA PHE A 74 -20.62 -19.81 -15.17
C PHE A 74 -21.81 -20.61 -14.69
N ALA A 75 -22.52 -20.10 -13.70
CA ALA A 75 -23.80 -20.61 -13.24
C ALA A 75 -24.93 -19.66 -13.64
N HIS A 76 -26.09 -20.19 -14.02
CA HIS A 76 -27.28 -19.37 -14.21
C HIS A 76 -27.91 -19.13 -12.84
N ILE A 77 -27.96 -17.88 -12.42
CA ILE A 77 -28.47 -17.46 -11.11
C ILE A 77 -29.63 -16.47 -11.34
N PRO A 78 -30.72 -16.55 -10.57
CA PRO A 78 -31.78 -15.55 -10.65
C PRO A 78 -31.24 -14.14 -10.43
N ARG A 79 -31.75 -13.20 -11.20
CA ARG A 79 -31.33 -11.79 -11.17
C ARG A 79 -31.29 -11.21 -9.74
N GLU A 80 -32.36 -11.39 -8.97
CA GLU A 80 -32.47 -10.87 -7.59
C GLU A 80 -31.34 -11.39 -6.68
N GLU A 81 -30.93 -12.65 -6.87
CA GLU A 81 -29.82 -13.23 -6.11
C GLU A 81 -28.48 -12.64 -6.57
N VAL A 82 -28.29 -12.37 -7.87
CA VAL A 82 -27.10 -11.70 -8.37
C VAL A 82 -27.02 -10.25 -7.87
N GLU A 83 -28.13 -9.51 -7.82
CA GLU A 83 -28.19 -8.16 -7.24
C GLU A 83 -27.73 -8.18 -5.78
N THR A 84 -28.23 -9.13 -4.99
CA THR A 84 -27.82 -9.30 -3.59
C THR A 84 -26.33 -9.63 -3.48
N LYS A 85 -25.82 -10.57 -4.28
CA LYS A 85 -24.39 -10.93 -4.26
C LYS A 85 -23.48 -9.76 -4.65
N ILE A 86 -23.86 -8.97 -5.65
CA ILE A 86 -23.07 -7.80 -6.06
C ILE A 86 -23.00 -6.80 -4.91
N GLU A 87 -24.11 -6.54 -4.21
CA GLU A 87 -24.11 -5.61 -3.08
C GLU A 87 -23.26 -6.13 -1.90
N GLU A 88 -23.39 -7.40 -1.54
CA GLU A 88 -22.53 -8.04 -0.52
C GLU A 88 -21.04 -7.96 -0.89
N MET A 89 -20.71 -8.20 -2.16
CA MET A 89 -19.34 -8.11 -2.67
C MET A 89 -18.81 -6.67 -2.65
N LYS A 90 -19.66 -5.68 -2.95
CA LYS A 90 -19.31 -4.26 -2.85
C LYS A 90 -19.02 -3.89 -1.40
N GLU A 91 -19.94 -4.15 -0.48
CA GLU A 91 -19.75 -3.87 0.95
C GLU A 91 -18.45 -4.50 1.49
N ALA A 92 -18.21 -5.78 1.18
CA ALA A 92 -16.99 -6.47 1.59
C ALA A 92 -15.72 -5.83 1.00
N THR A 93 -15.76 -5.45 -0.29
CA THR A 93 -14.62 -4.82 -0.96
C THR A 93 -14.35 -3.42 -0.43
N PHE A 94 -15.40 -2.61 -0.19
CA PHE A 94 -15.28 -1.28 0.45
C PHE A 94 -14.68 -1.36 1.84
N LYS A 95 -15.15 -2.30 2.68
CA LYS A 95 -14.59 -2.50 4.01
C LYS A 95 -13.13 -2.94 3.96
N SER A 96 -12.77 -3.80 3.00
CA SER A 96 -11.37 -4.18 2.79
C SER A 96 -10.52 -2.98 2.38
N LEU A 97 -11.02 -2.14 1.48
CA LEU A 97 -10.36 -0.93 1.02
C LEU A 97 -10.11 0.07 2.18
N GLU A 98 -11.10 0.27 3.04
CA GLU A 98 -10.99 1.11 4.25
C GLU A 98 -9.91 0.59 5.19
N ASN A 99 -9.89 -0.73 5.46
CA ASN A 99 -8.86 -1.34 6.30
C ASN A 99 -7.45 -1.18 5.73
N LEU A 100 -7.28 -1.37 4.41
CA LEU A 100 -5.99 -1.19 3.73
C LEU A 100 -5.52 0.27 3.81
N GLN A 101 -6.43 1.23 3.66
CA GLN A 101 -6.12 2.65 3.79
C GLN A 101 -5.68 3.01 5.21
N HIS A 102 -6.37 2.50 6.24
CA HIS A 102 -5.95 2.69 7.63
C HIS A 102 -4.60 2.05 7.95
N GLU A 103 -4.33 0.85 7.41
CA GLU A 103 -3.01 0.22 7.55
C GLU A 103 -1.92 1.08 6.90
N LYS A 104 -2.17 1.59 5.69
CA LYS A 104 -1.27 2.49 4.98
C LYS A 104 -0.97 3.76 5.79
N GLU A 105 -2.00 4.41 6.33
CA GLU A 105 -1.84 5.59 7.19
C GLU A 105 -0.99 5.31 8.44
N SER A 106 -1.21 4.16 9.08
CA SER A 106 -0.41 3.72 10.22
C SER A 106 1.06 3.53 9.84
N ILE A 107 1.32 2.87 8.71
CA ILE A 107 2.68 2.61 8.22
C ILE A 107 3.39 3.92 7.86
N VAL A 108 2.72 4.84 7.17
CA VAL A 108 3.27 6.18 6.85
C VAL A 108 3.66 6.93 8.13
N SER A 109 2.81 6.86 9.16
CA SER A 109 3.09 7.49 10.46
C SER A 109 4.31 6.86 11.14
N GLN A 110 4.41 5.53 11.16
CA GLN A 110 5.57 4.82 11.72
C GLN A 110 6.86 5.11 10.97
N MET A 111 6.81 5.16 9.63
CA MET A 111 7.96 5.50 8.79
C MET A 111 8.43 6.93 9.04
N ALA A 112 7.52 7.90 9.16
CA ALA A 112 7.85 9.30 9.45
C ALA A 112 8.62 9.44 10.78
N GLU A 113 8.22 8.68 11.79
CA GLU A 113 8.86 8.69 13.11
C GLU A 113 10.24 8.04 13.09
N LEU A 114 10.38 6.89 12.42
CA LEU A 114 11.69 6.26 12.22
C LEU A 114 12.62 7.15 11.39
N LYS A 115 12.09 7.82 10.37
CA LYS A 115 12.85 8.75 9.51
C LYS A 115 13.43 9.90 10.33
N LYS A 116 12.65 10.52 11.22
CA LYS A 116 13.15 11.56 12.14
C LYS A 116 14.28 11.05 13.03
N VAL A 117 14.13 9.87 13.63
CA VAL A 117 15.15 9.25 14.49
C VAL A 117 16.45 9.00 13.72
N LEU A 118 16.33 8.41 12.53
CA LEU A 118 17.49 8.05 11.70
C LEU A 118 18.20 9.30 11.16
N TYR A 119 17.48 10.31 10.63
CA TYR A 119 18.11 11.54 10.15
C TYR A 119 18.70 12.40 11.27
N ALA A 120 18.12 12.39 12.48
CA ALA A 120 18.72 13.11 13.62
C ALA A 120 20.13 12.58 13.95
N LYS A 121 20.37 11.29 13.75
CA LYS A 121 21.66 10.64 14.01
C LYS A 121 22.58 10.67 12.79
N PHE A 122 22.07 10.19 11.65
CA PHE A 122 22.85 9.94 10.44
C PHE A 122 22.98 11.14 9.49
N LYS A 123 22.07 12.11 9.58
CA LYS A 123 22.02 13.29 8.71
C LYS A 123 22.19 12.88 7.24
N ASP A 124 23.19 13.43 6.56
CA ASP A 124 23.48 13.18 5.14
C ASP A 124 24.14 11.81 4.88
N SER A 125 24.41 11.01 5.92
CA SER A 125 25.04 9.69 5.80
C SER A 125 24.06 8.56 5.50
N ILE A 126 22.76 8.85 5.47
CA ILE A 126 21.70 7.88 5.12
C ILE A 126 20.74 8.52 4.11
N ASN A 127 20.25 7.73 3.16
CA ASN A 127 19.13 8.11 2.30
C ASN A 127 17.94 7.18 2.54
N LEU A 128 16.82 7.76 2.97
CA LEU A 128 15.54 7.09 3.23
C LEU A 128 14.41 7.69 2.38
N GLU A 129 14.75 8.55 1.41
CA GLU A 129 13.83 8.99 0.37
C GLU A 129 13.82 7.96 -0.76
N GLU A 130 12.66 7.74 -1.37
CA GLU A 130 12.53 7.05 -2.65
C GLU A 130 12.25 8.09 -3.75
N ASP A 131 12.76 7.82 -4.96
CA ASP A 131 12.47 8.57 -6.19
C ASP A 131 11.03 8.29 -6.69
#